data_AF-A0A7D7KMD1-F1
#
_entry.id   AF-A0A7D7KMD1-F1
#
_cell.length_a   1.000
_cell.length_b   1.000
_cell.length_c   1.000
_cell.angle_alpha   90.00
_cell.angle_beta   90.00
_cell.angle_gamma   90.00
#
_symmetry.space_group_name_H-M   'P 1'
#
loop_
_entity.id
_entity.type
_entity.pdbx_description
1 polymer ?
#
loop_
_entity_poly.entity_id
_entity_poly.type
_entity_poly.pdbx_seq_one_letter_code
_entity_poly.pdbx_strand_id
1 'polypeptide(L)' 'MQQALGDSMQARGDAYRALLQEAIADDELQAIRLYLQQQRVLGRDDFRALVEAKTHRFATARPAHRPCRPRLLKK' A
#
# COMPACT_ATOMS: atom_id res chain seq x y z
N MET A 1 5.40 7.60 -28.30
CA MET A 1 6.44 8.52 -27.80
C MET A 1 7.15 7.79 -26.65
N GLN A 2 8.27 7.12 -26.90
CA GLN A 2 9.06 6.50 -25.83
C GLN A 2 9.98 7.57 -25.26
N GLN A 3 9.67 8.08 -24.06
CA GLN A 3 10.57 9.00 -23.35
C GLN A 3 11.73 8.19 -22.78
N ALA A 4 12.97 8.59 -23.12
CA ALA A 4 14.13 8.15 -22.37
C ALA A 4 13.96 8.65 -20.93
N LEU A 5 14.03 7.74 -19.95
CA LEU A 5 13.78 8.03 -18.55
C LEU A 5 14.90 8.86 -17.88
N GLY A 6 15.86 9.37 -18.65
CA GLY A 6 17.03 10.12 -18.19
C GLY A 6 18.29 9.26 -18.01
N ASP A 7 19.44 9.92 -18.03
CA ASP A 7 20.76 9.25 -18.06
C ASP A 7 21.37 9.00 -16.67
N SER A 8 20.85 9.68 -15.65
CA SER A 8 21.28 9.48 -14.26
C SER A 8 20.29 8.59 -13.49
N MET A 9 20.73 7.95 -12.41
CA MET A 9 19.83 7.20 -11.53
C MET A 9 18.75 8.09 -10.93
N GLN A 10 19.10 9.34 -10.61
CA GLN A 10 18.17 10.31 -10.03
C GLN A 10 17.13 10.75 -11.06
N ALA A 11 17.55 11.11 -12.28
CA ALA A 11 16.64 11.48 -13.36
C ALA A 11 15.65 10.35 -13.68
N ARG A 12 16.12 9.09 -13.69
CA ARG A 12 15.25 7.92 -13.83
C ARG A 12 14.27 7.76 -12.68
N GLY A 13 14.73 7.94 -11.44
CA GLY A 13 13.86 7.89 -10.28
C GLY A 13 12.73 8.93 -10.33
N ASP A 14 13.07 10.14 -10.73
CA ASP A 14 12.11 11.25 -10.84
C ASP A 14 11.13 11.02 -12.00
N ALA A 15 11.61 10.53 -13.16
CA ALA A 15 10.76 10.19 -14.30
C ALA A 15 9.75 9.09 -13.94
N TYR A 16 10.18 8.02 -13.26
CA TYR A 16 9.25 6.98 -12.79
C TYR A 16 8.24 7.49 -11.78
N ARG A 17 8.66 8.39 -10.88
CA ARG A 17 7.74 8.99 -9.89
C ARG A 17 6.67 9.82 -10.57
N ALA A 18 7.03 10.62 -11.57
CA ALA A 18 6.09 11.41 -12.35
C ALA A 18 5.06 10.52 -13.07
N LEU A 19 5.52 9.45 -13.73
CA LEU A 19 4.63 8.49 -14.40
C LEU A 19 3.65 7.81 -13.42
N LEU A 20 4.12 7.44 -12.22
CA LEU A 20 3.26 6.84 -11.20
C LEU A 20 2.22 7.82 -10.66
N GLN A 21 2.60 9.09 -10.45
CA GLN A 21 1.69 10.13 -9.98
C GLN A 21 0.62 10.51 -11.02
N GLU A 22 0.95 10.42 -12.31
CA GLU A 22 -0.02 10.64 -13.38
C GLU A 22 -1.05 9.50 -13.46
N ALA A 23 -0.60 8.25 -13.28
CA ALA A 23 -1.43 7.07 -13.54
C ALA A 23 -2.23 6.58 -12.33
N ILE A 24 -1.79 6.88 -11.10
CA ILE A 24 -2.33 6.28 -9.87
C ILE A 24 -2.69 7.39 -8.89
N ALA A 25 -3.90 7.34 -8.34
CA ALA A 25 -4.31 8.29 -7.30
C ALA A 25 -3.44 8.14 -6.04
N ASP A 26 -3.17 9.25 -5.34
CA ASP A 26 -2.30 9.25 -4.16
C ASP A 26 -2.73 8.23 -3.09
N ASP A 27 -4.03 8.13 -2.80
CA ASP A 27 -4.56 7.17 -1.82
C ASP A 27 -4.30 5.70 -2.22
N GLU A 28 -4.40 5.39 -3.51
CA GLU A 28 -4.11 4.06 -4.03
C GLU A 28 -2.61 3.76 -3.96
N LEU A 29 -1.76 4.74 -4.27
CA LEU A 29 -0.32 4.62 -4.12
C LEU A 29 0.09 4.42 -2.65
N GLN A 30 -0.58 5.10 -1.71
CA GLN A 30 -0.37 4.88 -0.28
C GLN A 30 -0.81 3.48 0.15
N ALA A 31 -1.94 2.97 -0.35
CA ALA A 31 -2.38 1.61 -0.10
C ALA A 31 -1.35 0.59 -0.62
N ILE A 32 -0.88 0.73 -1.86
CA ILE A 32 0.17 -0.14 -2.41
C ILE A 32 1.41 -0.15 -1.50
N ARG A 33 1.90 1.01 -1.09
CA ARG A 33 3.06 1.12 -0.19
C ARG A 33 2.82 0.42 1.14
N LEU A 34 1.66 0.66 1.77
CA LEU A 34 1.29 0.06 3.06
C LEU A 34 1.29 -1.47 2.99
N TYR A 35 0.64 -2.03 1.97
CA TYR A 35 0.52 -3.46 1.81
C TYR A 35 1.86 -4.13 1.45
N LEU A 36 2.69 -3.49 0.62
CA LEU A 36 4.04 -3.97 0.33
C LEU A 36 4.94 -3.96 1.57
N GLN A 37 4.94 -2.88 2.36
CA GLN A 37 5.75 -2.77 3.58
C GLN A 37 5.42 -3.85 4.61
N GLN A 38 4.15 -4.23 4.71
CA GLN A 38 3.70 -5.25 5.65
C GLN A 38 3.70 -6.67 5.08
N GLN A 39 4.02 -6.82 3.79
CA GLN A 39 3.91 -8.08 3.05
C GLN A 39 2.50 -8.69 3.15
N ARG A 40 1.49 -7.85 2.90
CA ARG A 40 0.06 -8.19 2.99
C ARG A 40 -0.59 -8.22 1.62
N VAL A 41 -1.79 -8.77 1.56
CA VAL A 41 -2.53 -8.93 0.30
C VAL A 41 -3.25 -7.64 -0.05
N LEU A 42 -2.76 -6.95 -1.07
CA LEU A 42 -3.48 -5.86 -1.72
C LEU A 42 -4.56 -6.44 -2.65
N GLY A 43 -5.77 -5.89 -2.62
CA GLY A 43 -6.82 -6.22 -3.59
C GLY A 43 -8.12 -6.72 -2.95
N ARG A 44 -8.86 -7.54 -3.71
CA ARG A 44 -10.23 -7.96 -3.40
C ARG A 44 -10.32 -8.86 -2.17
N ASP A 45 -11.48 -8.79 -1.51
CA ASP A 45 -11.76 -9.53 -0.27
C ASP A 45 -11.78 -11.06 -0.46
N ASP A 46 -12.18 -11.55 -1.63
CA ASP A 46 -12.17 -12.98 -1.98
C ASP A 46 -10.75 -13.54 -2.07
N PHE A 47 -9.85 -12.83 -2.74
CA PHE A 47 -8.44 -13.18 -2.81
C PHE A 47 -7.78 -13.10 -1.43
N ARG A 48 -8.12 -12.08 -0.64
CA ARG A 48 -7.67 -11.96 0.74
C ARG A 48 -8.10 -13.17 1.58
N ALA A 49 -9.39 -13.52 1.54
CA ALA A 49 -9.93 -14.66 2.27
C ALA A 49 -9.26 -15.98 1.83
N LEU A 50 -8.99 -16.14 0.53
CA LEU A 50 -8.27 -17.29 -0.01
C LEU A 50 -6.84 -17.39 0.58
N VAL A 51 -6.11 -16.28 0.63
CA VAL A 51 -4.74 -16.26 1.19
C VAL A 51 -4.76 -16.53 2.69
N GLU A 52 -5.71 -15.97 3.43
CA GLU A 52 -5.86 -16.24 4.86
C GLU A 52 -6.17 -17.71 5.14
N ALA A 53 -7.08 -18.30 4.36
CA ALA A 53 -7.43 -19.71 4.47
C ALA A 53 -6.22 -20.62 4.16
N LYS A 54 -5.43 -20.29 3.12
CA LYS A 54 -4.25 -21.08 2.73
C LYS A 54 -3.07 -20.94 3.68
N THR A 55 -2.85 -19.76 4.23
CA THR A 55 -1.66 -19.46 5.04
C THR A 55 -1.92 -19.56 6.54
N HIS A 56 -3.18 -19.66 6.96
CA HIS A 56 -3.62 -19.55 8.36
C HIS A 56 -3.08 -18.29 9.07
N ARG A 57 -2.82 -17.22 8.31
CA ARG A 57 -2.32 -15.92 8.80
C ARG A 57 -3.21 -14.82 8.25
N PHE A 58 -3.39 -13.76 9.03
CA PHE A 58 -4.10 -12.56 8.57
C PHE A 58 -3.43 -11.94 7.34
N ALA A 59 -4.19 -11.50 6.35
CA ALA A 59 -3.67 -10.93 5.11
C ALA A 59 -4.06 -9.45 4.93
N THR A 60 -4.86 -8.88 5.84
CA THR A 60 -5.16 -7.44 5.92
C THR A 60 -3.96 -6.62 6.41
N ALA A 61 -3.79 -5.40 5.88
CA ALA A 61 -2.89 -4.42 6.47
C ALA A 61 -3.32 -4.06 7.90
N ARG A 62 -2.37 -4.03 8.82
CA ARG A 62 -2.56 -3.67 10.23
C ARG A 62 -2.25 -2.19 10.41
N PRO A 63 -3.09 -1.42 11.13
CA PRO A 63 -2.72 -0.08 11.55
C PRO A 63 -1.42 -0.12 12.35
N ALA A 64 -0.53 0.85 12.12
CA ALA A 64 0.75 0.92 12.84
C ALA A 64 0.57 1.26 14.34
N HIS A 65 -0.61 1.73 14.74
CA HIS A 65 -0.87 2.24 16.09
C HIS A 65 -1.51 1.20 17.00
N ARG A 66 -1.20 1.30 18.30
CA ARG A 66 -1.92 0.56 19.34
C ARG A 66 -3.36 1.10 19.44
N PRO A 67 -4.37 0.23 19.65
CA PRO A 67 -5.72 0.69 19.95
C PRO A 67 -5.69 1.71 21.10
N CYS A 68 -6.21 2.92 20.87
CA CYS A 68 -6.38 3.90 21.94
C CYS A 68 -7.36 3.34 22.96
N ARG A 69 -7.05 3.48 24.27
CA ARG A 69 -8.02 3.15 25.31
C ARG A 69 -9.25 4.04 25.09
N PRO A 70 -10.47 3.47 25.01
CA PRO A 70 -11.66 4.30 24.97
C PRO A 70 -11.68 5.14 26.25
N ARG A 71 -11.84 6.47 26.11
CA ARG A 71 -12.23 7.29 27.26
C ARG A 71 -13.59 6.76 27.69
N LEU A 72 -13.65 6.17 28.88
CA LEU A 72 -14.93 5.82 29.49
C LEU A 72 -15.72 7.12 29.60
N LEU A 73 -16.74 7.30 28.74
CA LEU A 73 -17.73 8.34 28.96
C LEU A 73 -18.41 8.02 30.28
N LYS A 74 -18.19 8.87 31.29
CA LYS A 74 -18.96 8.83 32.52
C LYS A 74 -20.40 9.19 32.14
N LYS A 75 -21.33 8.31 32.50
CA LYS A 75 -22.77 8.56 32.43
C LYS A 75 -23.16 9.64 33.43
#